data_AF-A0AAV8HIQ2-F1
#
_entry.id   AF-A0AAV8HIQ2-F1
#
_cell.length_a   1.000
_cell.length_b   1.000
_cell.length_c   1.000
_cell.angle_alpha   90.00
_cell.angle_beta   90.00
_cell.angle_gamma   90.00
#
_symmetry.space_group_name_H-M   'P 1'
#
loop_
_entity.id
_entity.type
_entity.pdbx_description
1 polymer ?
#
loop_
_entity_poly.entity_id
_entity_poly.type
_entity_poly.pdbx_seq_one_letter_code
_entity_poly.pdbx_strand_id
1 'polypeptide(L)'
;MFCSQGYANRFHLVHLLIVISFIVSSHGSDFNKDFEVTWGHRNARIHDEGRLLELSLDREIGSRVQSKERYLYGRFDLEMKLVKGESAGTITSFYICTGGLNHDEVDFEFLGNKSGEPYILHTNFFINGTGSKEHQFSLWFDPTEDFHTYSILWNPFNIILYVDGIPIRVVKNNMEYGIAFPTSKPVHVYASIWDAEDWATQGGRVKIDWSKAPFTAYYRKFNLSNACVWNDGKTDCGVNPGWIDQKLDWWSWMTLRWVQMNYLLYDYCTDTKRFKNGLPPECLIS
;
A
#
# COMPACT_ATOMS: atom_id res chain seq x y z
N MET A 1 30.78 -21.36 -79.44
CA MET A 1 29.86 -22.50 -79.67
C MET A 1 28.68 -22.30 -78.74
N PHE A 2 27.48 -22.38 -79.28
CA PHE A 2 26.19 -21.95 -78.71
C PHE A 2 25.69 -22.79 -77.52
N CYS A 3 24.64 -22.23 -76.88
CA CYS A 3 23.59 -22.79 -76.00
C CYS A 3 23.78 -22.65 -74.49
N SER A 4 22.76 -22.27 -73.70
CA SER A 4 21.43 -21.68 -73.93
C SER A 4 20.93 -21.19 -72.57
N GLN A 5 19.93 -20.29 -72.58
CA GLN A 5 19.32 -19.67 -71.42
C GLN A 5 18.60 -20.68 -70.49
N GLY A 6 18.64 -20.40 -69.19
CA GLY A 6 17.70 -20.91 -68.20
C GLY A 6 17.14 -19.75 -67.38
N TYR A 7 15.90 -19.35 -67.66
CA TYR A 7 15.14 -18.43 -66.83
C TYR A 7 14.68 -19.13 -65.55
N ALA A 8 15.13 -18.65 -64.39
CA ALA A 8 14.56 -19.03 -63.10
C ALA A 8 13.79 -17.84 -62.52
N ASN A 9 12.45 -17.91 -62.59
CA ASN A 9 11.56 -16.99 -61.88
C ASN A 9 11.78 -17.13 -60.37
N ARG A 10 12.43 -16.14 -59.75
CA ARG A 10 12.43 -15.98 -58.29
C ARG A 10 11.13 -15.27 -57.88
N PHE A 11 10.13 -16.06 -57.51
CA PHE A 11 9.03 -15.55 -56.69
C PHE A 11 9.58 -15.22 -55.30
N HIS A 12 9.77 -13.93 -55.02
CA HIS A 12 9.96 -13.47 -53.65
C HIS A 12 8.61 -13.51 -52.94
N LEU A 13 8.35 -14.59 -52.18
CA LEU A 13 7.29 -14.59 -51.18
C LEU A 13 7.73 -13.65 -50.04
N VAL A 14 7.19 -12.43 -50.02
CA VAL A 14 7.27 -11.56 -48.85
C VAL A 14 6.24 -12.08 -47.85
N HIS A 15 6.69 -12.86 -46.86
CA HIS A 15 5.84 -13.18 -45.71
C HIS A 15 5.65 -11.91 -44.88
N LEU A 16 4.50 -11.28 -45.05
CA LEU A 16 4.01 -10.23 -44.17
C LEU A 16 3.70 -10.88 -42.81
N LEU A 17 4.64 -10.79 -41.87
CA LEU A 17 4.42 -11.14 -40.47
C LEU A 17 3.45 -10.10 -39.89
N ILE A 18 2.16 -10.42 -39.90
CA ILE A 18 1.15 -9.68 -39.14
C ILE A 18 1.40 -10.03 -37.67
N VAL A 19 2.16 -9.17 -36.98
CA VAL A 19 2.23 -9.18 -35.52
C VAL A 19 0.88 -8.67 -35.03
N ILE A 20 -0.02 -9.60 -34.73
CA ILE A 20 -1.24 -9.30 -33.97
C ILE A 20 -0.76 -8.93 -32.57
N SER A 21 -0.56 -7.62 -32.35
CA SER A 21 -0.49 -7.07 -31.01
C SER A 21 -1.85 -7.31 -30.38
N PHE A 22 -1.95 -8.33 -29.54
CA PHE A 22 -3.01 -8.39 -28.55
C PHE A 22 -2.79 -7.16 -27.66
N ILE A 23 -3.58 -6.12 -27.89
CA ILE A 23 -3.81 -5.11 -26.87
C ILE A 23 -4.50 -5.88 -25.75
N VAL A 24 -3.72 -6.37 -24.80
CA VAL A 24 -4.24 -6.68 -23.49
C VAL A 24 -4.72 -5.33 -22.98
N SER A 25 -6.03 -5.10 -22.99
CA SER A 25 -6.62 -4.02 -22.22
C SER A 25 -6.25 -4.31 -20.78
N SER A 26 -5.14 -3.70 -20.30
CA SER A 26 -4.94 -3.56 -18.87
C SER A 26 -6.19 -2.83 -18.41
N HIS A 27 -7.02 -3.50 -17.61
CA HIS A 27 -8.06 -2.80 -16.87
C HIS A 27 -7.30 -1.89 -15.91
N GLY A 28 -6.95 -0.69 -16.39
CA GLY A 28 -6.28 0.31 -15.59
C GLY A 28 -7.20 0.66 -14.44
N SER A 29 -6.63 0.80 -13.25
CA SER A 29 -7.34 1.26 -12.06
C SER A 29 -8.18 2.49 -12.37
N ASP A 30 -9.44 2.51 -11.95
CA ASP A 30 -10.35 3.65 -12.15
C ASP A 30 -10.95 4.03 -10.81
N PHE A 31 -10.38 5.06 -10.17
CA PHE A 31 -10.85 5.53 -8.86
C PHE A 31 -12.33 5.89 -8.85
N ASN A 32 -12.94 6.27 -9.98
CA ASN A 32 -14.39 6.55 -10.02
C ASN A 32 -15.22 5.28 -9.86
N LYS A 33 -14.70 4.14 -10.33
CA LYS A 33 -15.35 2.84 -10.20
C LYS A 33 -15.07 2.21 -8.85
N ASP A 34 -13.80 2.22 -8.44
CA ASP A 34 -13.31 1.40 -7.34
C ASP A 34 -13.51 2.07 -5.96
N PHE A 35 -13.56 3.40 -5.92
CA PHE A 35 -13.63 4.17 -4.68
C PHE A 35 -14.77 5.18 -4.65
N GLU A 36 -15.13 5.58 -3.44
CA GLU A 36 -15.96 6.73 -3.15
C GLU A 36 -15.24 7.66 -2.17
N VAL A 37 -15.51 8.97 -2.28
CA VAL A 37 -15.02 9.95 -1.31
C VAL A 37 -15.94 9.88 -0.08
N THR A 38 -15.38 9.62 1.10
CA THR A 38 -16.16 9.49 2.35
C THR A 38 -15.99 10.67 3.29
N TRP A 39 -14.98 11.51 3.05
CA TRP A 39 -14.73 12.71 3.84
C TRP A 39 -14.01 13.77 3.01
N GLY A 40 -14.32 15.05 3.24
CA GLY A 40 -13.57 16.15 2.62
C GLY A 40 -13.75 16.25 1.09
N HIS A 41 -14.97 16.12 0.58
CA HIS A 41 -15.27 16.12 -0.87
C HIS A 41 -14.62 17.25 -1.67
N ARG A 42 -14.49 18.45 -1.08
CA ARG A 42 -13.85 19.60 -1.75
C ARG A 42 -12.33 19.44 -1.95
N ASN A 43 -11.72 18.55 -1.19
CA ASN A 43 -10.27 18.31 -1.13
C ASN A 43 -9.86 16.94 -1.71
N ALA A 44 -10.82 16.18 -2.27
CA ALA A 44 -10.56 14.96 -3.02
C ALA A 44 -10.91 15.19 -4.50
N ARG A 45 -9.95 15.00 -5.41
CA ARG A 45 -10.16 15.17 -6.85
C ARG A 45 -9.68 13.92 -7.58
N ILE A 46 -10.49 13.47 -8.52
CA ILE A 46 -10.15 12.36 -9.41
C ILE A 46 -9.92 12.94 -10.81
N HIS A 47 -8.73 12.75 -11.33
CA HIS A 47 -8.26 13.26 -12.61
C HIS A 47 -8.06 12.13 -13.62
N ASP A 48 -7.75 12.50 -14.87
CA ASP A 48 -7.33 11.59 -15.92
C ASP A 48 -8.25 10.37 -16.10
N GLU A 49 -9.56 10.62 -16.14
CA GLU A 49 -10.58 9.58 -16.31
C GLU A 49 -10.50 8.48 -15.23
N GLY A 50 -10.14 8.84 -14.01
CA GLY A 50 -10.03 7.88 -12.91
C GLY A 50 -8.64 7.32 -12.66
N ARG A 51 -7.61 7.76 -13.40
CA ARG A 51 -6.25 7.20 -13.28
C ARG A 51 -5.42 7.85 -12.18
N LEU A 52 -5.78 9.05 -11.72
CA LEU A 52 -5.05 9.79 -10.71
C LEU A 52 -6.01 10.33 -9.66
N LEU A 53 -5.78 9.98 -8.40
CA LEU A 53 -6.47 10.54 -7.24
C LEU A 53 -5.55 11.54 -6.54
N GLU A 54 -6.07 12.73 -6.31
CA GLU A 54 -5.44 13.80 -5.55
C GLU A 54 -6.22 13.98 -4.24
N LEU A 55 -5.54 13.81 -3.11
CA LEU A 55 -6.09 14.09 -1.78
C LEU A 55 -5.32 15.26 -1.16
N SER A 56 -6.05 16.25 -0.67
CA SER A 56 -5.46 17.42 -0.05
C SER A 56 -5.98 17.68 1.37
N LEU A 57 -5.18 18.43 2.12
CA LEU A 57 -5.45 18.91 3.46
C LEU A 57 -5.23 20.43 3.49
N ASP A 58 -6.21 21.15 4.00
CA ASP A 58 -6.08 22.54 4.39
C ASP A 58 -6.62 22.75 5.81
N ARG A 59 -6.63 24.01 6.25
CA ARG A 59 -6.95 24.38 7.63
C ARG A 59 -8.35 23.97 8.08
N GLU A 60 -9.29 23.78 7.16
CA GLU A 60 -10.66 23.43 7.54
C GLU A 60 -10.87 21.91 7.47
N ILE A 61 -10.29 21.21 6.49
CA ILE A 61 -10.56 19.78 6.32
C ILE A 61 -9.48 19.02 5.54
N GLY A 62 -9.25 17.76 5.94
CA GLY A 62 -8.53 16.77 5.14
C GLY A 62 -9.42 16.12 4.08
N SER A 63 -9.00 14.97 3.56
CA SER A 63 -9.82 14.20 2.62
C SER A 63 -9.55 12.69 2.75
N ARG A 64 -10.56 11.88 2.43
CA ARG A 64 -10.48 10.41 2.49
C ARG A 64 -11.36 9.75 1.45
N VAL A 65 -10.82 8.70 0.83
CA VAL A 65 -11.56 7.76 -0.01
C VAL A 65 -11.65 6.38 0.66
N GLN A 66 -12.65 5.62 0.25
CA GLN A 66 -12.89 4.24 0.67
C GLN A 66 -13.25 3.39 -0.56
N SER A 67 -12.77 2.15 -0.63
CA SER A 67 -13.19 1.22 -1.68
C SER A 67 -14.69 0.93 -1.56
N LYS A 68 -15.40 0.88 -2.68
CA LYS A 68 -16.84 0.54 -2.66
C LYS A 68 -17.07 -0.90 -2.21
N GLU A 69 -16.23 -1.80 -2.69
CA GLU A 69 -16.24 -3.21 -2.32
C GLU A 69 -15.50 -3.46 -1.00
N ARG A 70 -15.84 -4.59 -0.38
CA ARG A 70 -15.15 -5.17 0.77
C ARG A 70 -14.38 -6.40 0.35
N TYR A 71 -13.32 -6.71 1.08
CA TYR A 71 -12.44 -7.83 0.76
C TYR A 71 -12.15 -8.69 1.99
N LEU A 72 -12.09 -10.00 1.80
CA LEU A 72 -11.59 -10.92 2.81
C LEU A 72 -10.37 -11.64 2.23
N TYR A 73 -9.18 -11.16 2.61
CA TYR A 73 -7.89 -11.42 1.95
C TYR A 73 -7.71 -10.70 0.61
N GLY A 74 -6.47 -10.33 0.31
CA GLY A 74 -6.09 -9.66 -0.92
C GLY A 74 -4.65 -9.15 -0.90
N ARG A 75 -4.14 -8.84 -2.09
CA ARG A 75 -2.99 -7.98 -2.33
C ARG A 75 -3.50 -6.64 -2.84
N PHE A 76 -3.27 -5.60 -2.06
CA PHE A 76 -3.63 -4.23 -2.39
C PHE A 76 -2.36 -3.46 -2.71
N ASP A 77 -2.14 -3.18 -4.00
CA ASP A 77 -1.02 -2.37 -4.48
C ASP A 77 -1.51 -0.95 -4.81
N LEU A 78 -0.80 0.06 -4.30
CA LEU A 78 -1.11 1.46 -4.57
C LEU A 78 0.18 2.25 -4.81
N GLU A 79 0.25 2.97 -5.93
CA GLU A 79 1.35 3.93 -6.16
C GLU A 79 1.00 5.25 -5.48
N MET A 80 1.89 5.73 -4.61
CA MET A 80 1.71 6.99 -3.89
C MET A 80 2.91 7.92 -4.13
N LYS A 81 2.62 9.22 -4.22
CA LYS A 81 3.60 10.31 -4.17
C LYS A 81 3.19 11.30 -3.10
N LEU A 82 4.07 11.53 -2.13
CA LEU A 82 3.74 12.26 -0.91
C LEU A 82 3.84 13.78 -1.09
N VAL A 83 3.45 14.51 -0.04
CA VAL A 83 3.49 15.98 0.00
C VAL A 83 4.93 16.47 -0.13
N LYS A 84 5.20 17.26 -1.16
CA LYS A 84 6.53 17.87 -1.39
C LYS A 84 6.74 19.11 -0.51
N GLY A 85 7.95 19.26 0.03
CA GLY A 85 8.35 20.43 0.80
C GLY A 85 7.95 20.33 2.28
N GLU A 86 7.29 21.36 2.81
CA GLU A 86 6.86 21.39 4.20
C GLU A 86 5.62 20.51 4.38
N SER A 87 5.71 19.50 5.24
CA SER A 87 4.62 18.57 5.50
C SER A 87 4.51 18.21 6.99
N ALA A 88 5.21 18.92 7.88
CA ALA A 88 5.14 18.65 9.30
C ALA A 88 3.69 18.71 9.82
N GLY A 89 3.37 17.82 10.75
CA GLY A 89 2.03 17.63 11.31
C GLY A 89 1.05 16.87 10.41
N THR A 90 1.36 16.63 9.14
CA THR A 90 0.47 15.87 8.25
C THR A 90 0.72 14.37 8.32
N ILE A 91 -0.35 13.58 8.15
CA ILE A 91 -0.26 12.16 7.83
C ILE A 91 -0.96 11.91 6.50
N THR A 92 -0.23 11.30 5.56
CA THR A 92 -0.78 10.66 4.36
C THR A 92 -0.89 9.17 4.63
N SER A 93 -2.01 8.52 4.31
CA SER A 93 -2.23 7.11 4.66
C SER A 93 -2.69 6.26 3.49
N PHE A 94 -2.44 4.96 3.62
CA PHE A 94 -3.01 3.87 2.84
C PHE A 94 -3.18 2.67 3.78
N TYR A 95 -4.41 2.22 3.97
CA TYR A 95 -4.70 1.20 4.98
C TYR A 95 -5.91 0.34 4.59
N ILE A 96 -6.03 -0.82 5.23
CA ILE A 96 -7.24 -1.65 5.18
C ILE A 96 -7.87 -1.69 6.56
N CYS A 97 -9.19 -1.53 6.65
CA CYS A 97 -9.89 -1.52 7.94
C CYS A 97 -11.30 -2.11 7.83
N THR A 98 -11.75 -2.82 8.86
CA THR A 98 -13.13 -3.34 8.93
C THR A 98 -14.14 -2.29 9.42
N GLY A 99 -13.68 -1.23 10.08
CA GLY A 99 -14.48 -0.23 10.77
C GLY A 99 -15.05 -0.72 12.13
N GLY A 100 -15.50 0.24 12.94
CA GLY A 100 -16.10 -0.01 14.27
C GLY A 100 -15.08 -0.11 15.41
N LEU A 101 -15.57 -0.36 16.63
CA LEU A 101 -14.72 -0.41 17.84
C LEU A 101 -13.78 -1.62 17.87
N ASN A 102 -14.27 -2.77 17.42
CA ASN A 102 -13.51 -4.03 17.41
C ASN A 102 -12.90 -4.29 16.03
N HIS A 103 -12.36 -3.25 15.38
CA HIS A 103 -11.90 -3.36 14.01
C HIS A 103 -10.61 -4.17 13.88
N ASP A 104 -10.40 -4.74 12.71
CA ASP A 104 -9.08 -5.18 12.29
C ASP A 104 -8.55 -4.14 11.27
N GLU A 105 -7.28 -3.75 11.38
CA GLU A 105 -6.68 -2.70 10.56
C GLU A 105 -5.18 -2.93 10.34
N VAL A 106 -4.71 -2.55 9.15
CA VAL A 106 -3.31 -2.64 8.72
C VAL A 106 -2.93 -1.34 8.02
N ASP A 107 -1.91 -0.68 8.55
CA ASP A 107 -1.62 0.72 8.22
C ASP A 107 -0.29 0.91 7.52
N PHE A 108 -0.31 1.74 6.47
CA PHE A 108 0.79 2.62 6.12
C PHE A 108 0.38 4.06 6.42
N GLU A 109 1.18 4.71 7.27
CA GLU A 109 1.04 6.13 7.62
C GLU A 109 2.38 6.82 7.35
N PHE A 110 2.37 7.85 6.51
CA PHE A 110 3.55 8.62 6.18
C PHE A 110 3.51 9.92 6.98
N LEU A 111 4.39 9.99 7.98
CA LEU A 111 4.51 11.11 8.89
C LEU A 111 5.33 12.19 8.18
N GLY A 112 4.68 13.29 7.85
CA GLY A 112 5.33 14.43 7.22
C GLY A 112 6.34 15.12 8.14
N ASN A 113 7.18 15.95 7.54
CA ASN A 113 8.30 16.57 8.24
C ASN A 113 8.59 17.97 7.68
N LYS A 114 9.53 18.67 8.32
CA LYS A 114 10.01 19.96 7.84
C LYS A 114 10.64 19.81 6.47
N SER A 115 10.58 20.88 5.68
CA SER A 115 11.27 20.92 4.38
C SER A 115 12.75 20.52 4.52
N GLY A 116 13.17 19.49 3.76
CA GLY A 116 14.54 18.97 3.76
C GLY A 116 14.82 17.87 4.80
N GLU A 117 13.88 17.60 5.70
CA GLU A 117 13.97 16.48 6.64
C GLU A 117 13.23 15.24 6.08
N PRO A 118 13.68 14.01 6.41
CA PRO A 118 13.10 12.81 5.83
C PRO A 118 11.69 12.52 6.37
N TYR A 119 10.86 11.95 5.52
CA TYR A 119 9.62 11.29 5.94
C TYR A 119 9.91 10.08 6.84
N ILE A 120 8.96 9.77 7.72
CA ILE A 120 8.93 8.50 8.46
C ILE A 120 7.75 7.68 7.95
N LEU A 121 8.02 6.44 7.53
CA LEU A 121 6.99 5.46 7.26
C LEU A 121 6.62 4.72 8.56
N HIS A 122 5.41 4.92 9.02
CA HIS A 122 4.82 4.28 10.18
C HIS A 122 3.89 3.16 9.73
N THR A 123 4.00 1.99 10.36
CA THR A 123 3.10 0.86 10.12
C THR A 123 2.51 0.39 11.43
N ASN A 124 1.23 0.04 11.43
CA ASN A 124 0.54 -0.47 12.61
C ASN A 124 -0.41 -1.61 12.25
N PHE A 125 -0.82 -2.36 13.27
CA PHE A 125 -1.74 -3.47 13.16
C PHE A 125 -2.73 -3.42 14.32
N PHE A 126 -4.01 -3.28 14.01
CA PHE A 126 -5.10 -3.47 14.96
C PHE A 126 -5.74 -4.83 14.71
N ILE A 127 -5.93 -5.59 15.78
CA ILE A 127 -6.64 -6.86 15.72
C ILE A 127 -7.67 -6.82 16.84
N ASN A 128 -8.94 -6.90 16.45
CA ASN A 128 -10.09 -6.78 17.35
C ASN A 128 -10.04 -5.51 18.22
N GLY A 129 -9.70 -4.37 17.61
CA GLY A 129 -9.57 -3.06 18.25
C GLY A 129 -8.26 -2.87 19.03
N THR A 130 -7.39 -3.89 19.11
CA THR A 130 -6.12 -3.80 19.84
C THR A 130 -4.98 -3.48 18.88
N GLY A 131 -4.54 -2.22 18.89
CA GLY A 131 -3.39 -1.71 18.14
C GLY A 131 -2.08 -1.83 18.93
N SER A 132 -1.33 -0.71 18.97
CA SER A 132 -0.04 -0.59 19.67
C SER A 132 1.08 -1.48 19.14
N LYS A 133 1.11 -1.68 17.81
CA LYS A 133 2.08 -2.54 17.12
C LYS A 133 2.86 -1.72 16.11
N GLU A 134 3.36 -0.56 16.51
CA GLU A 134 3.98 0.40 15.62
C GLU A 134 5.40 -0.03 15.23
N HIS A 135 5.72 0.02 13.94
CA HIS A 135 7.10 0.08 13.45
C HIS A 135 7.27 1.39 12.68
N GLN A 136 8.41 2.06 12.84
CA GLN A 136 8.78 3.24 12.05
C GLN A 136 10.02 2.95 11.22
N PHE A 137 10.02 3.40 9.98
CA PHE A 137 11.11 3.22 9.03
C PHE A 137 11.51 4.55 8.40
N SER A 138 12.80 4.73 8.15
CA SER A 138 13.26 5.64 7.09
C SER A 138 13.10 4.98 5.72
N LEU A 139 13.00 5.77 4.66
CA LEU A 139 12.94 5.26 3.29
C LEU A 139 14.30 5.42 2.61
N TRP A 140 14.63 4.52 1.69
CA TRP A 140 15.86 4.55 0.89
C TRP A 140 15.76 5.45 -0.37
N PHE A 141 14.71 6.26 -0.44
CA PHE A 141 14.44 7.22 -1.51
C PHE A 141 13.64 8.40 -0.95
N ASP A 142 13.51 9.47 -1.74
CA ASP A 142 12.62 10.59 -1.43
C ASP A 142 11.20 10.29 -1.95
N PRO A 143 10.21 10.02 -1.07
CA PRO A 143 8.86 9.63 -1.49
C PRO A 143 8.02 10.79 -2.05
N THR A 144 8.59 12.01 -2.14
CA THR A 144 7.92 13.20 -2.67
C THR A 144 8.27 13.48 -4.13
N GLU A 145 9.37 12.89 -4.64
CA GLU A 145 9.88 13.17 -5.98
C GLU A 145 9.24 12.28 -7.07
N ASP A 146 8.94 11.02 -6.77
CA ASP A 146 8.25 10.11 -7.70
C ASP A 146 7.23 9.22 -6.99
N PHE A 147 6.43 8.49 -7.77
CA PHE A 147 5.52 7.50 -7.28
C PHE A 147 6.25 6.20 -6.93
N HIS A 148 5.97 5.70 -5.72
CA HIS A 148 6.46 4.41 -5.23
C HIS A 148 5.28 3.50 -4.91
N THR A 149 5.45 2.19 -5.08
CA THR A 149 4.40 1.20 -4.83
C THR A 149 4.43 0.75 -3.38
N TYR A 150 3.29 0.90 -2.70
CA TYR A 150 3.08 0.39 -1.35
C TYR A 150 2.07 -0.75 -1.42
N SER A 151 2.41 -1.88 -0.82
CA SER A 151 1.61 -3.10 -0.96
C SER A 151 1.26 -3.70 0.39
N ILE A 152 -0.02 -4.03 0.57
CA ILE A 152 -0.51 -4.87 1.65
C ILE A 152 -0.90 -6.23 1.05
N LEU A 153 -0.11 -7.27 1.31
CA LEU A 153 -0.50 -8.65 1.03
C LEU A 153 -1.08 -9.26 2.30
N TRP A 154 -2.37 -9.51 2.33
CA TRP A 154 -3.06 -10.17 3.44
C TRP A 154 -3.70 -11.47 2.95
N ASN A 155 -3.28 -12.58 3.51
CA ASN A 155 -3.81 -13.90 3.19
C ASN A 155 -3.94 -14.76 4.46
N PRO A 156 -4.46 -16.00 4.38
CA PRO A 156 -4.69 -16.84 5.56
C PRO A 156 -3.43 -17.14 6.39
N PHE A 157 -2.23 -16.97 5.84
CA PHE A 157 -0.98 -17.32 6.50
C PHE A 157 -0.24 -16.12 7.09
N ASN A 158 -0.39 -14.94 6.49
CA ASN A 158 0.41 -13.78 6.84
C ASN A 158 -0.13 -12.48 6.27
N ILE A 159 0.27 -11.39 6.90
CA ILE A 159 0.24 -10.05 6.33
C ILE A 159 1.68 -9.64 6.03
N ILE A 160 1.98 -9.25 4.80
CA ILE A 160 3.29 -8.73 4.41
C ILE A 160 3.11 -7.33 3.83
N LEU A 161 3.90 -6.40 4.35
CA LEU A 161 3.99 -5.03 3.86
C LEU A 161 5.22 -4.88 2.96
N TYR A 162 5.00 -4.32 1.77
CA TYR A 162 6.08 -4.06 0.81
C TYR A 162 6.17 -2.58 0.44
N VAL A 163 7.38 -2.17 0.10
CA VAL A 163 7.70 -0.91 -0.58
C VAL A 163 8.48 -1.27 -1.84
N ASP A 164 7.95 -0.95 -3.02
CA ASP A 164 8.51 -1.30 -4.33
C ASP A 164 8.84 -2.80 -4.48
N GLY A 165 7.99 -3.66 -3.92
CA GLY A 165 8.20 -5.12 -3.92
C GLY A 165 9.23 -5.63 -2.91
N ILE A 166 9.86 -4.75 -2.13
CA ILE A 166 10.78 -5.09 -1.04
C ILE A 166 9.97 -5.28 0.25
N PRO A 167 9.99 -6.47 0.89
CA PRO A 167 9.26 -6.69 2.14
C PRO A 167 9.92 -5.90 3.28
N ILE A 168 9.13 -5.11 3.99
CA ILE A 168 9.60 -4.29 5.13
C ILE A 168 9.11 -4.83 6.47
N ARG A 169 7.99 -5.58 6.45
CA ARG A 169 7.36 -6.12 7.65
C ARG A 169 6.49 -7.32 7.32
N VAL A 170 6.48 -8.32 8.20
CA VAL A 170 5.62 -9.50 8.10
C VAL A 170 5.00 -9.82 9.46
N VAL A 171 3.71 -10.14 9.47
CA VAL A 171 2.97 -10.69 10.60
C VAL A 171 2.45 -12.05 10.19
N LYS A 172 2.91 -13.11 10.85
CA LYS A 172 2.45 -14.49 10.59
C LYS A 172 1.14 -14.76 11.33
N ASN A 173 0.28 -15.59 10.73
CA ASN A 173 -0.87 -16.15 11.41
C ASN A 173 -0.41 -17.19 12.44
N ASN A 174 -0.36 -16.79 13.70
CA ASN A 174 0.07 -17.61 14.84
C ASN A 174 -1.11 -17.92 15.79
N MET A 175 -2.35 -18.03 15.26
CA MET A 175 -3.54 -18.34 16.07
C MET A 175 -3.43 -19.66 16.84
N GLU A 176 -2.69 -20.64 16.31
CA GLU A 176 -2.42 -21.90 17.03
C GLU A 176 -1.65 -21.69 18.34
N TYR A 177 -0.92 -20.58 18.46
CA TYR A 177 -0.19 -20.15 19.66
C TYR A 177 -0.96 -19.09 20.47
N GLY A 178 -2.26 -18.89 20.17
CA GLY A 178 -3.11 -17.93 20.87
C GLY A 178 -2.92 -16.46 20.46
N ILE A 179 -2.18 -16.19 19.38
CA ILE A 179 -2.01 -14.84 18.82
C ILE A 179 -3.12 -14.55 17.83
N ALA A 180 -3.94 -13.53 18.10
CA ALA A 180 -5.04 -13.16 17.22
C ALA A 180 -4.53 -12.75 15.81
N PHE A 181 -5.31 -13.07 14.78
CA PHE A 181 -5.02 -12.71 13.39
C PHE A 181 -6.33 -12.43 12.63
N PRO A 182 -6.39 -11.42 11.74
CA PRO A 182 -7.60 -11.10 10.99
C PRO A 182 -7.90 -12.19 9.95
N THR A 183 -8.94 -12.99 10.22
CA THR A 183 -9.31 -14.15 9.38
C THR A 183 -10.75 -14.14 8.86
N SER A 184 -11.61 -13.28 9.42
CA SER A 184 -13.06 -13.41 9.23
C SER A 184 -13.81 -12.10 8.98
N LYS A 185 -13.18 -10.95 9.21
CA LYS A 185 -13.83 -9.64 9.05
C LYS A 185 -13.42 -9.02 7.71
N PRO A 186 -14.36 -8.78 6.78
CA PRO A 186 -14.03 -8.13 5.51
C PRO A 186 -13.64 -6.67 5.72
N VAL A 187 -12.60 -6.23 5.04
CA VAL A 187 -12.05 -4.87 5.11
C VAL A 187 -12.47 -4.03 3.91
N HIS A 188 -12.60 -2.73 4.11
CA HIS A 188 -12.46 -1.78 3.01
C HIS A 188 -11.00 -1.31 2.92
N VAL A 189 -10.63 -0.81 1.75
CA VAL A 189 -9.36 -0.16 1.49
C VAL A 189 -9.56 1.35 1.58
N TYR A 190 -8.65 2.05 2.23
CA TYR A 190 -8.72 3.48 2.47
C TYR A 190 -7.44 4.19 2.07
N ALA A 191 -7.59 5.45 1.67
CA ALA A 191 -6.49 6.40 1.53
C ALA A 191 -6.97 7.76 2.05
N SER A 192 -6.12 8.44 2.82
CA SER A 192 -6.46 9.74 3.40
C SER A 192 -5.27 10.66 3.57
N ILE A 193 -5.54 11.95 3.75
CA ILE A 193 -4.60 12.92 4.29
C ILE A 193 -5.30 13.73 5.39
N TRP A 194 -4.63 13.89 6.54
CA TRP A 194 -5.22 14.52 7.72
C TRP A 194 -4.17 15.16 8.64
N ASP A 195 -4.63 16.05 9.52
CA ASP A 195 -3.82 16.75 10.52
C ASP A 195 -3.64 15.88 11.77
N ALA A 196 -2.39 15.58 12.08
CA ALA A 196 -1.95 14.79 13.21
C ALA A 196 -0.84 15.53 13.98
N GLU A 197 -0.89 16.87 14.02
CA GLU A 197 0.15 17.73 14.61
C GLU A 197 0.47 17.42 16.09
N ASP A 198 -0.40 16.71 16.79
CA ASP A 198 -0.19 16.30 18.18
C ASP A 198 0.82 15.17 18.34
N TRP A 199 1.17 14.44 17.28
CA TRP A 199 2.12 13.33 17.39
C TRP A 199 2.97 13.06 16.15
N ALA A 200 2.51 13.42 14.94
CA ALA A 200 3.13 12.97 13.69
C ALA A 200 4.61 13.36 13.55
N THR A 201 4.94 14.64 13.75
CA THR A 201 6.31 15.12 13.50
C THR A 201 7.07 15.33 14.80
N GLN A 202 8.12 14.52 14.99
CA GLN A 202 8.99 14.55 16.18
C GLN A 202 8.20 14.38 17.49
N GLY A 203 7.20 13.49 17.49
CA GLY A 203 6.32 13.27 18.64
C GLY A 203 5.44 14.48 18.96
N GLY A 204 5.02 15.22 17.94
CA GLY A 204 4.13 16.38 18.06
C GLY A 204 4.79 17.71 18.42
N ARG A 205 6.13 17.75 18.51
CA ARG A 205 6.86 19.00 18.79
C ARG A 205 6.80 19.99 17.63
N VAL A 206 6.76 19.49 16.40
CA VAL A 206 6.65 20.33 15.21
C VAL A 206 5.21 20.31 14.75
N LYS A 207 4.58 21.47 14.81
CA LYS A 207 3.20 21.70 14.41
C LYS A 207 3.09 22.00 12.92
N ILE A 208 1.90 21.84 12.38
CA ILE A 208 1.61 22.12 10.97
C ILE A 208 1.70 23.62 10.70
N ASP A 209 2.36 23.99 9.61
CA ASP A 209 2.38 25.38 9.12
C ASP A 209 1.28 25.58 8.08
N TRP A 210 0.10 25.99 8.53
CA TRP A 210 -1.05 26.24 7.65
C TRP A 210 -0.81 27.28 6.55
N SER A 211 0.25 28.10 6.62
CA SER A 211 0.62 28.99 5.51
C SER A 211 1.14 28.25 4.27
N LYS A 212 1.45 26.95 4.42
CA LYS A 212 1.90 26.05 3.35
C LYS A 212 0.79 25.22 2.73
N ALA A 213 -0.43 25.30 3.27
CA ALA A 213 -1.58 24.63 2.70
C ALA A 213 -1.90 25.13 1.28
N PRO A 214 -2.49 24.29 0.41
CA PRO A 214 -2.89 22.91 0.67
C PRO A 214 -1.72 21.92 0.61
N PHE A 215 -1.69 20.99 1.56
CA PHE A 215 -0.82 19.82 1.53
C PHE A 215 -1.47 18.77 0.64
N THR A 216 -0.78 18.28 -0.39
CA THR A 216 -1.39 17.45 -1.42
C THR A 216 -0.57 16.18 -1.67
N ALA A 217 -1.24 15.03 -1.59
CA ALA A 217 -0.69 13.71 -1.91
C ALA A 217 -1.43 13.12 -3.11
N TYR A 218 -0.71 12.31 -3.89
CA TYR A 218 -1.20 11.73 -5.13
C TYR A 218 -1.16 10.21 -5.09
N TYR A 219 -2.17 9.60 -5.69
CA TYR A 219 -2.39 8.16 -5.70
C TYR A 219 -2.72 7.71 -7.12
N ARG A 220 -2.15 6.60 -7.58
CA ARG A 220 -2.47 6.02 -8.89
C ARG A 220 -2.28 4.51 -8.92
N LYS A 221 -2.71 3.90 -10.03
CA LYS A 221 -2.52 2.47 -10.33
C LYS A 221 -2.93 1.55 -9.18
N PHE A 222 -4.11 1.78 -8.61
CA PHE A 222 -4.64 0.88 -7.60
C PHE A 222 -4.99 -0.49 -8.19
N ASN A 223 -4.31 -1.54 -7.75
CA ASN A 223 -4.53 -2.88 -8.29
C ASN A 223 -5.39 -3.75 -7.36
N LEU A 224 -6.60 -4.08 -7.83
CA LEU A 224 -7.55 -5.00 -7.18
C LEU A 224 -7.61 -6.38 -7.83
N SER A 225 -6.81 -6.66 -8.87
CA SER A 225 -6.88 -7.93 -9.59
C SER A 225 -6.56 -9.16 -8.71
N ASN A 226 -5.98 -8.92 -7.54
CA ASN A 226 -5.48 -9.91 -6.61
C ASN A 226 -6.17 -9.80 -5.23
N ALA A 227 -7.48 -9.59 -5.18
CA ALA A 227 -8.23 -9.53 -3.92
C ALA A 227 -9.49 -10.38 -3.97
N CYS A 228 -9.91 -10.91 -2.83
CA CYS A 228 -11.16 -11.67 -2.78
C CYS A 228 -12.33 -10.77 -2.39
N VAL A 229 -13.25 -10.52 -3.33
CA VAL A 229 -14.42 -9.68 -3.09
C VAL A 229 -15.38 -10.40 -2.13
N TRP A 230 -15.85 -9.68 -1.12
CA TRP A 230 -16.80 -10.17 -0.14
C TRP A 230 -18.23 -9.78 -0.53
N ASN A 231 -19.09 -10.79 -0.76
CA ASN A 231 -20.49 -10.64 -1.09
C ASN A 231 -21.35 -11.43 -0.10
N ASP A 232 -21.88 -10.75 0.93
CA ASP A 232 -22.89 -11.26 1.87
C ASP A 232 -22.73 -12.73 2.30
N GLY A 233 -21.56 -13.06 2.84
CA GLY A 233 -21.27 -14.41 3.37
C GLY A 233 -20.46 -15.30 2.42
N LYS A 234 -20.18 -14.84 1.20
CA LYS A 234 -19.31 -15.53 0.24
C LYS A 234 -18.12 -14.68 -0.13
N THR A 235 -16.98 -15.33 -0.27
CA THR A 235 -15.72 -14.73 -0.72
C THR A 235 -15.42 -15.23 -2.12
N ASP A 236 -15.29 -14.33 -3.09
CA ASP A 236 -14.89 -14.65 -4.45
C ASP A 236 -13.44 -14.22 -4.68
N CYS A 237 -12.54 -15.20 -4.79
CA CYS A 237 -11.11 -14.99 -4.97
C CYS A 237 -10.63 -15.16 -6.42
N GLY A 238 -11.55 -15.37 -7.38
CA GLY A 238 -11.21 -15.85 -8.71
C GLY A 238 -10.59 -17.27 -8.70
N VAL A 239 -9.97 -17.66 -9.82
CA VAL A 239 -9.44 -19.03 -10.00
C VAL A 239 -7.94 -19.07 -9.69
N ASN A 240 -7.55 -19.88 -8.71
CA ASN A 240 -6.15 -20.17 -8.31
C ASN A 240 -5.24 -18.94 -8.18
N PRO A 241 -5.57 -17.98 -7.29
CA PRO A 241 -4.72 -16.82 -7.07
C PRO A 241 -3.39 -17.20 -6.43
N GLY A 242 -2.27 -17.07 -7.16
CA GLY A 242 -0.93 -17.39 -6.63
C GLY A 242 -0.52 -16.58 -5.37
N TRP A 243 -1.18 -15.44 -5.12
CA TRP A 243 -0.94 -14.59 -3.95
C TRP A 243 -1.57 -15.14 -2.65
N ILE A 244 -2.61 -16.00 -2.72
CA ILE A 244 -3.35 -16.45 -1.52
C ILE A 244 -2.51 -17.35 -0.61
N ASP A 245 -1.57 -18.10 -1.19
CA ASP A 245 -0.68 -19.00 -0.46
C ASP A 245 0.74 -18.43 -0.33
N GLN A 246 0.95 -17.19 -0.79
CA GLN A 246 2.26 -16.57 -0.81
C GLN A 246 2.79 -16.36 0.61
N LYS A 247 4.05 -16.77 0.80
CA LYS A 247 4.88 -16.55 2.00
C LYS A 247 6.22 -16.01 1.55
N LEU A 248 6.96 -15.36 2.45
CA LEU A 248 8.33 -14.98 2.17
C LEU A 248 9.20 -16.24 1.96
N ASP A 249 9.89 -16.29 0.83
CA ASP A 249 10.95 -17.25 0.60
C ASP A 249 12.23 -16.85 1.36
N TRP A 250 13.25 -17.69 1.31
CA TRP A 250 14.49 -17.47 2.06
C TRP A 250 15.18 -16.15 1.69
N TRP A 251 15.20 -15.79 0.41
CA TRP A 251 15.81 -14.54 -0.06
C TRP A 251 15.02 -13.32 0.43
N SER A 252 13.69 -13.37 0.36
CA SER A 252 12.83 -12.30 0.83
C SER A 252 12.96 -12.09 2.34
N TRP A 253 13.18 -13.17 3.12
CA TRP A 253 13.52 -13.08 4.54
C TRP A 253 14.86 -12.38 4.80
N MET A 254 15.87 -12.66 4.00
CA MET A 254 17.16 -11.95 4.12
C MET A 254 17.02 -10.47 3.78
N THR A 255 16.28 -10.16 2.71
CA THR A 255 15.97 -8.79 2.33
C THR A 255 15.23 -8.05 3.43
N LEU A 256 14.19 -8.67 4.02
CA LEU A 256 13.46 -8.10 5.15
C LEU A 256 14.40 -7.78 6.32
N ARG A 257 15.28 -8.71 6.69
CA ARG A 257 16.25 -8.49 7.78
C ARG A 257 17.21 -7.35 7.44
N TRP A 258 17.68 -7.27 6.20
CA TRP A 258 18.54 -6.18 5.76
C TRP A 258 17.81 -4.83 5.84
N VAL A 259 16.54 -4.76 5.44
CA VAL A 259 15.72 -3.54 5.60
C VAL A 259 15.60 -3.17 7.09
N GLN A 260 15.25 -4.13 7.94
CA GLN A 260 15.10 -3.88 9.37
C GLN A 260 16.41 -3.40 10.02
N MET A 261 17.55 -3.97 9.64
CA MET A 261 18.85 -3.57 10.17
C MET A 261 19.28 -2.16 9.75
N ASN A 262 18.87 -1.68 8.58
CA ASN A 262 19.35 -0.40 8.02
C ASN A 262 18.34 0.74 8.11
N TYR A 263 17.05 0.45 8.19
CA TYR A 263 15.99 1.46 8.04
C TYR A 263 14.95 1.46 9.17
N LEU A 264 14.89 0.44 10.04
CA LEU A 264 13.96 0.43 11.18
C LEU A 264 14.42 1.42 12.25
N LEU A 265 13.58 2.42 12.55
CA LEU A 265 13.81 3.49 13.52
C LEU A 265 13.15 3.19 14.87
N TYR A 266 11.98 2.54 14.86
CA TYR A 266 11.23 2.16 16.04
C TYR A 266 10.61 0.78 15.85
N ASP A 267 10.66 -0.03 16.90
CA ASP A 267 10.03 -1.35 16.98
C ASP A 267 9.37 -1.52 18.34
N TYR A 268 8.04 -1.59 18.36
CA TYR A 268 7.25 -1.83 19.57
C TYR A 268 7.68 -3.09 20.35
N CYS A 269 8.18 -4.13 19.67
CA CYS A 269 8.65 -5.38 20.31
C CYS A 269 9.95 -5.20 21.10
N THR A 270 10.63 -4.06 20.97
CA THR A 270 11.84 -3.73 21.74
C THR A 270 11.61 -2.61 22.76
N ASP A 271 10.42 -2.00 22.76
CA ASP A 271 10.08 -0.86 23.60
C ASP A 271 9.62 -1.29 25.00
N THR A 272 10.59 -1.69 25.82
CA THR A 272 10.37 -2.04 27.23
C THR A 272 9.92 -0.85 28.09
N LYS A 273 10.10 0.40 27.64
CA LYS A 273 9.64 1.58 28.37
C LYS A 273 8.12 1.74 28.25
N ARG A 274 7.57 1.48 27.07
CA ARG A 274 6.13 1.45 26.81
C ARG A 274 5.49 0.21 27.42
N PHE A 275 6.08 -0.97 27.23
CA PHE A 275 5.54 -2.25 27.70
C PHE A 275 6.17 -2.70 29.03
N LYS A 276 5.95 -1.92 30.09
CA LYS A 276 6.53 -2.18 31.42
C LYS A 276 6.10 -3.52 32.05
N ASN A 277 4.94 -4.04 31.65
CA ASN A 277 4.35 -5.26 32.19
C ASN A 277 4.64 -6.51 31.34
N GLY A 278 5.62 -6.42 30.43
CA GLY A 278 5.96 -7.49 29.49
C GLY A 278 5.58 -7.12 28.06
N LEU A 279 6.39 -7.60 27.12
CA LEU A 279 6.19 -7.38 25.69
C LEU A 279 4.94 -8.14 25.20
N PRO A 280 4.29 -7.66 24.14
CA PRO A 280 3.21 -8.38 23.49
C PRO A 280 3.62 -9.81 23.10
N PRO A 281 2.76 -10.83 23.31
CA PRO A 281 3.13 -12.23 23.11
C PRO A 281 3.63 -12.56 21.70
N GLU A 282 3.13 -11.86 20.68
CA GLU A 282 3.55 -12.01 19.28
C GLU A 282 5.04 -11.69 19.06
N CYS A 283 5.62 -10.82 19.89
CA CYS A 283 7.04 -10.45 19.82
C CYS A 283 7.98 -11.59 20.24
N LEU A 284 7.46 -12.61 20.92
CA LEU A 284 8.25 -13.76 21.40
C LEU A 284 8.27 -14.92 20.41
N ILE A 285 7.42 -14.86 19.36
CA ILE A 285 7.16 -15.96 18.42
C ILE A 285 7.49 -15.55 16.97
N SER A 286 7.82 -14.26 16.74
CA SER A 286 8.05 -13.66 15.42
C SER A 286 9.35 -14.11 14.74
#